data_AF-A0A7S0XUE1-F1
#
_entry.id   AF-A0A7S0XUE1-F1
#
_cell.length_a   1.000
_cell.length_b   1.000
_cell.length_c   1.000
_cell.angle_alpha   90.00
_cell.angle_beta   90.00
_cell.angle_gamma   90.00
#
_symmetry.space_group_name_H-M   'P 1'
#
loop_
_entity.id
_entity.type
_entity.pdbx_description
1 polymer ?
#
loop_
_entity_poly.entity_id
_entity_poly.type
_entity_poly.pdbx_seq_one_letter_code
_entity_poly.pdbx_strand_id
1 'polypeptide(L)'
;LFHFLLINMASPGFVLRLRGPAGTPSQLELERGEASTLAELRDTTAKATGIAGTNLTLKGGFPPKTILAPIEGDSAAEEGTKSVKEAGLAHMDILIIES
;
A
#
# COMPACT_ATOMS: atom_id res chain seq x y z
N LEU A 1 -29.68 -9.51 -28.95
CA LEU A 1 -30.05 -9.63 -27.53
C LEU A 1 -28.88 -10.25 -26.76
N PHE A 2 -27.92 -9.46 -26.30
CA PHE A 2 -26.91 -9.90 -25.32
C PHE A 2 -26.58 -8.71 -24.43
N HIS A 3 -27.25 -8.64 -23.28
CA HIS A 3 -26.86 -7.78 -22.18
C HIS A 3 -25.67 -8.47 -21.48
N PHE A 4 -24.46 -8.00 -21.75
CA PHE A 4 -23.32 -8.28 -20.87
C PHE A 4 -23.50 -7.43 -19.61
N LEU A 5 -24.18 -8.01 -18.62
CA LEU A 5 -24.16 -7.48 -17.25
C LEU A 5 -22.75 -7.80 -16.71
N LEU A 6 -21.79 -6.90 -16.93
CA LEU A 6 -20.55 -6.89 -16.18
C LEU A 6 -20.95 -6.61 -14.73
N ILE A 7 -21.09 -7.67 -13.96
CA ILE A 7 -21.13 -7.60 -12.51
C ILE A 7 -19.80 -6.97 -12.14
N ASN A 8 -19.84 -5.68 -11.84
CA ASN A 8 -18.76 -4.95 -11.20
C ASN A 8 -18.68 -5.56 -9.79
N MET A 9 -18.04 -6.72 -9.70
CA MET A 9 -17.64 -7.30 -8.43
C MET A 9 -16.61 -6.31 -7.90
N ALA A 10 -17.10 -5.32 -7.14
CA ALA A 10 -16.28 -4.59 -6.19
C ALA A 10 -15.65 -5.68 -5.31
N SER A 11 -14.42 -6.07 -5.68
CA SER A 11 -13.59 -6.93 -4.85
C SER A 11 -13.62 -6.32 -3.46
N PRO A 12 -13.86 -7.09 -2.38
CA PRO A 12 -13.92 -6.53 -1.04
C PRO A 12 -12.64 -5.71 -0.84
N GLY A 13 -12.82 -4.39 -0.71
CA GLY A 13 -11.73 -3.42 -0.76
C GLY A 13 -10.63 -3.86 0.20
N PHE A 14 -9.41 -4.05 -0.31
CA PHE A 14 -8.32 -4.42 0.58
C PHE A 14 -7.88 -3.15 1.30
N VAL A 15 -8.27 -3.05 2.56
CA VAL A 15 -7.99 -1.88 3.37
C VAL A 15 -6.85 -2.18 4.34
N LEU A 16 -5.87 -1.30 4.39
CA LEU A 16 -4.81 -1.26 5.39
C LEU A 16 -5.14 -0.18 6.42
N ARG A 17 -4.81 -0.43 7.69
CA ARG A 17 -4.96 0.57 8.76
C ARG A 17 -3.65 1.35 8.85
N LEU A 18 -3.69 2.65 8.63
CA LEU A 18 -2.47 3.44 8.68
C LEU A 18 -2.23 3.97 10.10
N ARG A 19 -0.96 4.04 10.46
CA ARG A 19 -0.48 4.70 11.68
C ARG A 19 0.75 5.51 11.32
N GLY A 20 0.75 6.81 11.58
CA GLY A 20 1.85 7.66 11.15
C GLY A 20 1.82 9.04 11.82
N PRO A 21 2.60 10.00 11.31
CA PRO A 21 2.62 11.37 11.80
C PRO A 21 1.24 12.04 11.72
N ALA A 22 1.08 13.15 12.43
CA ALA A 22 -0.18 13.89 12.48
C ALA A 22 -0.69 14.22 11.07
N GLY A 23 -1.97 13.92 10.81
CA GLY A 23 -2.59 14.08 9.49
C GLY A 23 -2.63 12.80 8.64
N THR A 24 -1.98 11.72 9.09
CA THR A 24 -2.12 10.40 8.46
C THR A 24 -3.58 9.93 8.56
N PRO A 25 -4.23 9.54 7.46
CA PRO A 25 -5.59 8.99 7.53
C PRO A 25 -5.60 7.68 8.31
N SER A 26 -6.75 7.27 8.85
CA SER A 26 -6.82 6.03 9.65
C SER A 26 -6.75 4.76 8.81
N GLN A 27 -7.06 4.85 7.52
CA GLN A 27 -7.20 3.72 6.60
C GLN A 27 -6.76 4.10 5.19
N LEU A 28 -6.30 3.10 4.45
CA LEU A 28 -5.92 3.17 3.03
C LEU A 28 -6.54 2.00 2.30
N GLU A 29 -7.34 2.27 1.27
CA GLU A 29 -7.89 1.25 0.40
C GLU A 29 -7.03 1.10 -0.85
N LEU A 30 -6.72 -0.15 -1.22
CA LEU A 30 -6.00 -0.46 -2.44
C LEU A 30 -6.95 -1.02 -3.50
N GLU A 31 -6.99 -0.37 -4.67
CA GLU A 31 -7.92 -0.72 -5.76
C GLU A 31 -7.77 -2.17 -6.24
N ARG A 32 -6.53 -2.69 -6.31
CA ARG A 32 -6.25 -4.08 -6.74
C ARG A 32 -6.03 -5.04 -5.57
N GLY A 33 -6.21 -4.55 -4.35
CA GLY A 33 -5.97 -5.25 -3.11
C GLY A 33 -4.62 -5.95 -2.96
N GLU A 34 -4.62 -7.23 -2.55
CA GLU A 34 -3.39 -8.02 -2.35
C GLU A 34 -2.48 -8.07 -3.59
N ALA A 35 -3.07 -7.94 -4.78
CA ALA A 35 -2.36 -7.93 -6.06
C ALA A 35 -1.76 -6.55 -6.40
N SER A 36 -2.01 -5.52 -5.60
CA SER A 36 -1.37 -4.21 -5.75
C SER A 36 0.13 -4.35 -5.52
N THR A 37 0.91 -3.57 -6.25
CA THR A 37 2.37 -3.53 -6.08
C THR A 37 2.77 -2.63 -4.92
N LEU A 38 3.98 -2.83 -4.41
CA LEU A 38 4.57 -1.96 -3.41
C LEU A 38 4.80 -0.53 -3.94
N ALA A 39 5.06 -0.37 -5.25
CA ALA A 39 5.10 0.95 -5.88
C ALA A 39 3.74 1.67 -5.80
N GLU A 40 2.64 0.97 -6.12
CA GLU A 40 1.28 1.51 -5.99
C GLU A 40 0.93 1.82 -4.53
N LEU A 41 1.31 0.96 -3.59
CA LEU A 41 1.13 1.21 -2.16
C LEU A 41 1.85 2.50 -1.73
N ARG A 42 3.11 2.69 -2.16
CA ARG A 42 3.89 3.90 -1.87
C ARG A 42 3.22 5.15 -2.46
N ASP A 43 2.82 5.11 -3.72
CA ASP A 43 2.17 6.24 -4.39
C ASP A 43 0.83 6.61 -3.73
N THR A 44 -0.01 5.61 -3.44
CA THR A 44 -1.30 5.82 -2.77
C THR A 44 -1.08 6.38 -1.36
N THR A 45 -0.08 5.88 -0.63
CA THR A 45 0.27 6.38 0.70
C THR A 45 0.82 7.80 0.67
N ALA A 46 1.68 8.13 -0.30
CA ALA A 46 2.21 9.47 -0.51
C ALA A 46 1.10 10.48 -0.80
N LYS A 47 0.17 10.12 -1.68
CA LYS A 47 -1.02 10.93 -1.98
C LYS A 47 -1.92 11.11 -0.75
N ALA A 48 -2.12 10.05 0.03
CA ALA A 48 -2.98 10.09 1.21
C ALA A 48 -2.39 10.88 2.39
N THR A 49 -1.06 10.89 2.53
CA THR A 49 -0.36 11.56 3.65
C THR A 49 0.24 12.91 3.31
N GLY A 50 0.42 13.22 2.01
CA GLY A 50 1.14 14.39 1.55
C GLY A 50 2.67 14.30 1.73
N ILE A 51 3.21 13.14 2.14
CA ILE A 51 4.64 12.90 2.30
C ILE A 51 5.24 12.53 0.94
N ALA A 52 6.41 13.06 0.61
CA ALA A 52 7.12 12.69 -0.62
C ALA A 52 7.42 11.19 -0.62
N GLY A 53 7.00 10.48 -1.69
CA GLY A 53 7.13 9.02 -1.77
C GLY A 53 8.56 8.49 -1.64
N THR A 54 9.57 9.30 -1.97
CA THR A 54 10.99 8.98 -1.82
C THR A 54 11.44 8.87 -0.36
N ASN A 55 10.79 9.61 0.55
CA ASN A 55 11.16 9.68 1.97
C ASN A 55 10.26 8.78 2.84
N LEU A 56 9.29 8.10 2.22
CA LEU A 56 8.39 7.21 2.95
C LEU A 56 9.09 5.91 3.34
N THR A 57 9.12 5.65 4.64
CA THR A 57 9.37 4.31 5.18
C THR A 57 8.05 3.68 5.58
N LEU A 58 7.74 2.51 5.03
CA LEU A 58 6.54 1.75 5.37
C LEU A 58 6.94 0.47 6.10
N LYS A 59 6.40 0.29 7.29
CA LYS A 59 6.53 -0.94 8.08
C LYS A 59 5.16 -1.59 8.23
N GLY A 60 5.10 -2.91 8.26
CA GLY A 60 3.83 -3.61 8.43
C GLY A 60 4.00 -5.06 8.84
N GLY A 61 2.85 -5.73 9.03
CA GLY A 61 2.78 -7.08 9.59
C GLY A 61 3.02 -7.12 11.11
N PHE A 62 2.97 -8.33 11.68
CA PHE A 62 3.25 -8.60 13.08
C PHE A 62 4.26 -9.74 13.24
N PRO A 63 5.46 -9.51 13.82
CA PRO A 63 5.97 -8.22 14.30
C PRO A 63 6.23 -7.23 13.13
N PRO A 64 6.23 -5.91 13.39
CA PRO A 64 6.42 -4.91 12.33
C PRO A 64 7.77 -5.08 11.64
N LYS A 65 7.75 -5.29 10.32
CA LYS A 65 8.94 -5.37 9.47
C LYS A 65 8.90 -4.25 8.44
N THR A 66 10.08 -3.78 8.03
CA THR A 66 10.19 -2.82 6.92
C THR A 66 9.72 -3.48 5.64
N ILE A 67 8.66 -2.92 5.06
CA ILE A 67 8.06 -3.33 3.80
C ILE A 67 8.65 -2.53 2.66
N LEU A 68 8.80 -1.21 2.88
CA LEU A 68 9.41 -0.28 1.94
C LEU A 68 10.35 0.65 2.69
N ALA A 69 11.59 0.72 2.22
CA ALA A 69 12.56 1.70 2.65
C ALA A 69 12.45 3.00 1.82
N PRO A 70 13.05 4.11 2.29
CA PRO A 70 13.27 5.30 1.48
C PRO A 70 14.06 4.94 0.23
N ILE A 71 13.77 5.65 -0.87
CA ILE A 71 14.48 5.42 -2.13
C ILE A 71 15.81 6.19 -2.08
N GLU A 72 16.90 5.49 -1.78
CA GLU A 72 18.27 5.99 -1.97
C GLU A 72 18.87 5.35 -3.23
N GLY A 73 18.80 6.05 -4.37
CA GLY A 73 19.41 5.61 -5.64
C GLY A 73 18.59 4.61 -6.47
N ASP A 74 19.27 3.80 -7.30
CA ASP A 74 18.67 2.91 -8.31
C ASP A 74 17.95 1.65 -7.77
N SER A 75 17.99 1.40 -6.45
CA SER A 75 17.43 0.18 -5.82
C SER A 75 15.88 0.14 -5.78
N ALA A 76 15.19 1.20 -6.21
CA ALA A 76 13.73 1.28 -6.15
C ALA A 76 13.00 0.36 -7.15
N ALA A 77 13.65 -0.02 -8.24
CA ALA A 77 13.00 -0.74 -9.34
C ALA A 77 12.65 -2.20 -8.98
N GLU A 78 13.50 -2.90 -8.23
CA GLU A 78 13.30 -4.32 -7.91
C GLU A 78 12.32 -4.54 -6.74
N GLU A 79 12.26 -3.62 -5.78
CA GLU A 79 11.29 -3.69 -4.67
C GLU A 79 9.89 -3.21 -5.08
N GLY A 80 9.80 -2.29 -6.04
CA GLY A 80 8.54 -1.71 -6.49
C GLY A 80 7.60 -2.69 -7.21
N THR A 81 8.12 -3.76 -7.81
CA THR A 81 7.32 -4.75 -8.57
C THR A 81 6.71 -5.85 -7.70
N LYS A 82 7.18 -6.01 -6.45
CA LYS A 82 6.63 -6.99 -5.52
C LYS A 82 5.19 -6.62 -5.17
N SER A 83 4.34 -7.62 -4.99
CA SER A 83 2.98 -7.41 -4.51
C SER A 83 2.93 -7.17 -3.00
N VAL A 84 1.84 -6.53 -2.55
CA VAL A 84 1.53 -6.32 -1.13
C VAL A 84 1.45 -7.65 -0.37
N LYS A 85 0.96 -8.71 -1.02
CA LYS A 85 0.94 -10.07 -0.47
C LYS A 85 2.33 -10.65 -0.27
N GLU A 86 3.23 -10.49 -1.24
CA GLU A 86 4.63 -10.95 -1.14
C GLU A 86 5.39 -10.22 -0.04
N ALA A 87 4.97 -9.00 0.29
CA ALA A 87 5.47 -8.26 1.45
C ALA A 87 4.88 -8.73 2.79
N GLY A 88 3.94 -9.68 2.78
CA GLY A 88 3.34 -10.25 3.98
C GLY A 88 2.27 -9.38 4.64
N LEU A 89 1.67 -8.46 3.88
CA LEU A 89 0.55 -7.63 4.35
C LEU A 89 -0.78 -8.32 4.05
N ALA A 90 -1.66 -8.37 5.05
CA ALA A 90 -3.02 -8.87 4.95
C ALA A 90 -4.07 -7.75 5.07
N HIS A 91 -5.32 -8.08 4.75
CA HIS A 91 -6.43 -7.16 4.91
C HIS A 91 -6.57 -6.74 6.38
N MET A 92 -6.78 -5.45 6.62
CA MET A 92 -6.83 -4.79 7.94
C MET A 92 -5.52 -4.76 8.73
N ASP A 93 -4.39 -5.16 8.13
CA ASP A 93 -3.10 -5.02 8.78
C ASP A 93 -2.74 -3.55 9.04
N ILE A 94 -1.93 -3.35 10.07
CA ILE A 94 -1.40 -2.04 10.42
C ILE A 94 -0.17 -1.76 9.55
N LEU A 95 -0.25 -0.68 8.78
CA LEU A 95 0.88 -0.08 8.09
C LEU A 95 1.35 1.14 8.88
N ILE A 96 2.57 1.07 9.38
CA ILE A 96 3.24 2.15 10.09
C ILE A 96 4.02 2.99 9.08
N ILE A 97 3.77 4.29 9.09
CA ILE A 97 4.36 5.28 8.20
C ILE A 97 5.35 6.12 8.99
N GLU A 98 6.58 6.16 8.52
CA GLU A 98 7.66 6.99 9.04
C GLU A 98 8.21 7.87 7.89
N SER A 99 8.64 9.09 8.22
CA SER A 99 9.15 10.10 7.29
C SER A 99 10.46 10.69 7.78
#